data_AF-A0A7V0P025-F1
#
_entry.id   AF-A0A7V0P025-F1
#
_cell.length_a   1.000
_cell.length_b   1.000
_cell.length_c   1.000
_cell.angle_alpha   90.00
_cell.angle_beta   90.00
_cell.angle_gamma   90.00
#
_symmetry.space_group_name_H-M   'P 1'
#
loop_
_entity.id
_entity.type
_entity.pdbx_description
1 polymer ?
#
loop_
_entity_poly.entity_id
_entity_poly.type
_entity_poly.pdbx_seq_one_letter_code
_entity_poly.pdbx_strand_id
1 'polypeptide(L)'
;KPSEEQIDHAEDIVNEVIARALPVRWEYTSFEEAKKRGAMAIFGEKYGEEVRLVTVDDVSAELCGGTHVSSTDRLLAFRIVSESAAAAGIRRIEALTGDRALEAMLSEKRQLRSLQDILSARGGKVLDKVEKLVEEHRALLKQVEHLKEASAGEETEELISQAEDVEGIRLVTALYDDRSMDDLKTLGDALREKRTNLVAVLGSSLEGRASIVVVITDDLIQSKKLSAGKLVKEIGAIAGGGGGGRQHLGTAGAKTAEKLGEAVDKVGEILQSHL
;
A
#
# COMPACT_ATOMS: atom_id res chain seq x y z
N LYS A 1 -11.28 -22.85 10.75
CA LYS A 1 -11.87 -21.56 10.34
C LYS A 1 -12.99 -21.91 9.37
N PRO A 2 -14.22 -21.42 9.55
CA PRO A 2 -15.28 -21.66 8.59
C PRO A 2 -14.91 -21.06 7.22
N SER A 3 -15.30 -21.71 6.13
CA SER A 3 -15.22 -21.10 4.79
C SER A 3 -16.26 -19.98 4.65
N GLU A 4 -16.07 -19.10 3.67
CA GLU A 4 -17.09 -18.09 3.33
C GLU A 4 -18.43 -18.76 2.98
N GLU A 5 -18.41 -19.84 2.19
CA GLU A 5 -19.62 -20.62 1.88
C GLU A 5 -20.33 -21.16 3.13
N GLN A 6 -19.59 -21.54 4.18
CA GLN A 6 -20.19 -22.00 5.43
C GLN A 6 -20.82 -20.84 6.22
N ILE A 7 -20.23 -19.64 6.15
CA ILE A 7 -20.78 -18.43 6.78
C ILE A 7 -22.06 -18.02 6.06
N ASP A 8 -22.02 -18.00 4.71
CA ASP A 8 -23.18 -17.67 3.87
C ASP A 8 -24.32 -18.67 4.11
N HIS A 9 -24.00 -19.97 4.14
CA HIS A 9 -25.00 -21.00 4.43
C HIS A 9 -25.62 -20.86 5.83
N ALA A 10 -24.83 -20.45 6.83
CA ALA A 10 -25.36 -20.18 8.16
C ALA A 10 -26.31 -18.96 8.18
N GLU A 11 -25.96 -17.88 7.45
CA GLU A 11 -26.85 -16.74 7.26
C GLU A 11 -28.16 -17.14 6.56
N ASP A 12 -28.08 -17.98 5.52
CA ASP A 12 -29.24 -18.49 4.78
C ASP A 12 -30.18 -19.29 5.69
N ILE A 13 -29.67 -20.22 6.49
CA ILE A 13 -30.47 -21.01 7.44
C ILE A 13 -31.28 -20.10 8.38
N VAL A 14 -30.64 -19.06 8.93
CA VAL A 14 -31.32 -18.14 9.85
C VAL A 14 -32.41 -17.36 9.13
N ASN A 15 -32.14 -16.87 7.92
CA ASN A 15 -33.13 -16.16 7.12
C ASN A 15 -34.30 -17.07 6.66
N GLU A 16 -34.06 -18.34 6.38
CA GLU A 16 -35.11 -19.33 6.11
C GLU A 16 -36.04 -19.51 7.32
N VAL A 17 -35.48 -19.60 8.53
CA VAL A 17 -36.27 -19.67 9.77
C VAL A 17 -37.07 -18.39 10.02
N ILE A 18 -36.50 -17.22 9.74
CA ILE A 18 -37.22 -15.93 9.80
C ILE A 18 -38.41 -15.95 8.83
N ALA A 19 -38.21 -16.41 7.60
CA ALA A 19 -39.25 -16.47 6.57
C ALA A 19 -40.41 -17.41 6.92
N ARG A 20 -40.17 -18.43 7.75
CA ARG A 20 -41.20 -19.39 8.21
C ARG A 20 -42.22 -18.79 9.20
N ALA A 21 -41.98 -17.59 9.75
CA ALA A 21 -42.88 -16.91 10.68
C ALA A 21 -43.31 -17.81 11.87
N LEU A 22 -42.35 -18.48 12.50
CA LEU A 22 -42.59 -19.43 13.57
C LEU A 22 -42.88 -18.69 14.89
N PRO A 23 -43.88 -19.12 15.67
CA PRO A 23 -44.16 -18.52 16.97
C PRO A 23 -43.00 -18.76 17.94
N VAL A 24 -42.61 -17.71 18.67
CA VAL A 24 -41.63 -17.80 19.76
C VAL A 24 -42.41 -17.92 21.06
N ARG A 25 -42.31 -19.08 21.70
CA ARG A 25 -43.04 -19.40 22.93
C ARG A 25 -42.09 -19.36 24.11
N TRP A 26 -42.61 -19.07 25.29
CA TRP A 26 -41.84 -19.19 26.52
C TRP A 26 -42.72 -19.62 27.69
N GLU A 27 -42.12 -20.34 28.63
CA GLU A 27 -42.77 -20.77 29.87
C GLU A 27 -41.74 -20.88 31.00
N TYR A 28 -42.22 -20.84 32.25
CA TYR A 28 -41.41 -21.19 33.41
C TYR A 28 -41.54 -22.69 33.68
N THR A 29 -40.41 -23.34 33.94
CA THR A 29 -40.36 -24.77 34.25
C THR A 29 -39.18 -25.06 35.17
N SER A 30 -39.06 -26.29 35.66
CA SER A 30 -37.89 -26.68 36.44
C SER A 30 -36.67 -26.89 35.54
N PHE A 31 -35.47 -26.66 36.08
CA PHE A 31 -34.23 -26.88 35.33
C PHE A 31 -34.12 -28.32 34.78
N GLU A 32 -34.50 -29.31 35.59
CA GLU A 32 -34.49 -30.72 35.19
C GLU A 32 -35.45 -31.02 34.05
N GLU A 33 -36.64 -30.42 34.05
CA GLU A 33 -37.62 -30.59 32.98
C GLU A 33 -37.18 -29.91 31.68
N ALA A 34 -36.62 -28.70 31.76
CA ALA A 34 -36.04 -28.03 30.60
C ALA A 34 -34.91 -28.86 29.96
N LYS A 35 -34.03 -29.44 30.79
CA LYS A 35 -32.95 -30.32 30.34
C LYS A 35 -33.47 -31.59 29.65
N LYS A 36 -34.55 -32.19 30.16
CA LYS A 36 -35.21 -33.35 29.50
C LYS A 36 -35.78 -33.00 28.13
N ARG A 37 -36.22 -31.76 27.94
CA ARG A 37 -36.73 -31.24 26.65
C ARG A 37 -35.63 -30.83 25.68
N GLY A 38 -34.36 -31.08 26.01
CA GLY A 38 -33.22 -30.75 25.17
C GLY A 38 -32.85 -29.27 25.18
N ALA A 39 -33.29 -28.52 26.19
CA ALA A 39 -32.95 -27.10 26.29
C ALA A 39 -31.44 -26.90 26.39
N MET A 40 -30.89 -26.05 25.51
CA MET A 40 -29.51 -25.63 25.59
C MET A 40 -29.36 -24.62 26.73
N ALA A 41 -28.36 -24.87 27.57
CA ALA A 41 -27.92 -23.96 28.61
C ALA A 41 -26.62 -23.28 28.17
N ILE A 42 -26.55 -21.96 28.31
CA ILE A 42 -25.34 -21.19 28.03
C ILE A 42 -24.24 -21.61 29.02
N PHE A 43 -23.05 -21.87 28.50
CA PHE A 43 -21.89 -22.35 29.25
C PHE A 43 -21.41 -21.29 30.25
N GLY A 44 -21.27 -21.67 31.53
CA GLY A 44 -20.72 -20.81 32.59
C GLY A 44 -21.76 -20.15 33.51
N GLU A 45 -23.05 -20.26 33.21
CA GLU A 45 -24.13 -19.70 34.03
C GLU A 45 -24.60 -20.67 35.14
N LYS A 46 -25.03 -20.12 36.28
CA LYS A 46 -25.68 -20.87 37.36
C LYS A 46 -27.19 -20.70 37.26
N TYR A 47 -27.92 -21.81 37.10
CA TYR A 47 -29.37 -21.80 36.99
C TYR A 47 -30.03 -22.13 38.33
N GLY A 48 -31.16 -21.45 38.62
CA GLY A 48 -32.01 -21.75 39.77
C GLY A 48 -32.90 -22.96 39.56
N GLU A 49 -33.73 -23.28 40.55
CA GLU A 49 -34.69 -24.40 40.46
C GLU A 49 -35.76 -24.15 39.38
N GLU A 50 -36.23 -22.91 39.27
CA GLU A 50 -37.15 -22.45 38.22
C GLU A 50 -36.37 -21.65 37.16
N VAL A 51 -36.60 -21.98 35.89
CA VAL A 51 -35.96 -21.36 34.73
C VAL A 51 -36.99 -20.98 33.68
N ARG A 52 -36.69 -19.96 32.88
CA ARG A 52 -37.50 -19.57 31.72
C ARG A 52 -36.98 -20.26 30.47
N LEU A 53 -37.78 -21.19 29.95
CA LEU A 53 -37.53 -21.87 28.69
C LEU A 53 -38.15 -21.06 27.55
N VAL A 54 -37.36 -20.75 26.53
CA VAL A 54 -37.81 -20.15 25.28
C VAL A 54 -37.68 -21.20 24.17
N THR A 55 -38.75 -21.37 23.40
CA THR A 55 -38.81 -22.37 22.33
C THR A 55 -39.23 -21.73 21.01
N VAL A 56 -38.50 -22.10 19.95
CA VAL A 56 -38.89 -21.93 18.55
C VAL A 56 -39.02 -23.33 17.97
N ASP A 57 -40.26 -23.74 17.70
CA ASP A 57 -40.60 -25.12 17.30
C ASP A 57 -39.74 -25.58 16.10
N ASP A 58 -39.19 -26.80 16.18
CA ASP A 58 -38.30 -27.40 15.18
C ASP A 58 -36.98 -26.64 14.90
N VAL A 59 -36.61 -25.66 15.74
CA VAL A 59 -35.39 -24.86 15.56
C VAL A 59 -34.53 -24.90 16.82
N SER A 60 -35.03 -24.39 17.95
CA SER A 60 -34.24 -24.29 19.17
C SER A 60 -35.11 -24.25 20.44
N ALA A 61 -34.54 -24.71 21.54
CA ALA A 61 -35.07 -24.58 22.89
C ALA A 61 -33.93 -24.14 23.80
N GLU A 62 -34.05 -22.98 24.44
CA GLU A 62 -32.95 -22.35 25.19
C GLU A 62 -33.43 -21.74 26.50
N LEU A 63 -32.56 -21.75 27.51
CA LEU A 63 -32.80 -21.04 28.78
C LEU A 63 -32.42 -19.57 28.64
N CYS A 64 -33.41 -18.66 28.64
CA CYS A 64 -33.15 -17.23 28.46
C CYS A 64 -34.10 -16.30 29.22
N GLY A 65 -33.51 -15.38 30.00
CA GLY A 65 -34.23 -14.34 30.73
C GLY A 65 -34.50 -13.05 29.95
N GLY A 66 -34.02 -12.94 28.70
CA GLY A 66 -34.12 -11.72 27.89
C GLY A 66 -35.49 -11.50 27.24
N THR A 67 -35.68 -10.30 26.68
CA THR A 67 -36.87 -9.98 25.86
C THR A 67 -36.79 -10.66 24.50
N HIS A 68 -37.95 -11.08 23.96
CA HIS A 68 -38.02 -11.84 22.71
C HIS A 68 -39.16 -11.29 21.85
N VAL A 69 -39.00 -11.43 20.53
CA VAL A 69 -40.10 -11.22 19.59
C VAL A 69 -41.16 -12.31 19.77
N SER A 70 -42.38 -12.05 19.31
CA SER A 70 -43.48 -13.04 19.37
C SER A 70 -43.42 -14.09 18.26
N SER A 71 -42.69 -13.81 17.18
CA SER A 71 -42.59 -14.67 15.99
C SER A 71 -41.30 -14.35 15.23
N THR A 72 -40.71 -15.33 14.53
CA THR A 72 -39.40 -15.19 13.87
C THR A 72 -39.39 -14.14 12.76
N ASP A 73 -40.49 -13.93 12.05
CA ASP A 73 -40.65 -12.93 10.97
C ASP A 73 -40.48 -11.49 11.47
N ARG A 74 -40.66 -11.24 12.77
CA ARG A 74 -40.42 -9.92 13.38
C ARG A 74 -38.96 -9.51 13.33
N LEU A 75 -38.05 -10.44 13.10
CA LEU A 75 -36.63 -10.15 12.89
C LEU A 75 -36.34 -9.59 11.50
N LEU A 76 -37.27 -9.68 10.54
CA LEU A 76 -37.21 -9.21 9.14
C LEU A 76 -36.08 -9.81 8.30
N ALA A 77 -34.83 -9.58 8.67
CA ALA A 77 -33.64 -10.08 8.02
C ALA A 77 -32.56 -10.34 9.07
N PHE A 78 -31.66 -11.26 8.78
CA PHE A 78 -30.43 -11.51 9.51
C PHE A 78 -29.24 -11.33 8.57
N ARG A 79 -28.22 -10.59 9.00
CA ARG A 79 -27.03 -10.30 8.20
C ARG A 79 -25.79 -10.43 9.05
N ILE A 80 -24.88 -11.32 8.67
CA ILE A 80 -23.55 -11.45 9.26
C ILE A 80 -22.67 -10.32 8.73
N VAL A 81 -22.17 -9.48 9.62
CA VAL A 81 -21.30 -8.35 9.29
C VAL A 81 -19.84 -8.78 9.31
N SER A 82 -19.46 -9.62 10.27
CA SER A 82 -18.07 -10.03 10.42
C SER A 82 -17.93 -11.39 11.09
N GLU A 83 -16.81 -12.04 10.78
CA GLU A 83 -16.36 -13.28 11.40
C GLU A 83 -14.90 -13.08 11.85
N SER A 84 -14.61 -13.35 13.12
CA SER A 84 -13.27 -13.14 13.68
C SER A 84 -12.85 -14.20 14.70
N ALA A 85 -11.54 -14.36 14.90
CA ALA A 85 -10.99 -15.23 15.95
C ALA A 85 -11.13 -14.55 17.32
N ALA A 86 -11.85 -15.17 18.25
CA ALA A 86 -11.91 -14.66 19.63
C ALA A 86 -10.85 -15.31 20.54
N ALA A 87 -10.59 -16.60 20.33
CA ALA A 87 -9.54 -17.37 21.02
C ALA A 87 -9.18 -18.62 20.19
N ALA A 88 -8.21 -19.40 20.65
CA ALA A 88 -7.89 -20.69 20.04
C ALA A 88 -9.14 -21.60 20.07
N GLY A 89 -9.61 -22.00 18.87
CA GLY A 89 -10.82 -22.81 18.72
C GLY A 89 -12.15 -22.07 18.86
N ILE A 90 -12.16 -20.75 19.13
CA ILE A 90 -13.39 -19.96 19.33
C ILE A 90 -13.51 -18.88 18.25
N ARG A 91 -14.67 -18.82 17.61
CA ARG A 91 -15.01 -17.84 16.57
C ARG A 91 -16.08 -16.88 17.08
N ARG A 92 -16.03 -15.63 16.62
CA ARG A 92 -17.03 -14.59 16.90
C ARG A 92 -17.71 -14.23 15.60
N ILE A 93 -19.04 -14.30 15.62
CA ILE A 93 -19.91 -13.82 14.57
C ILE A 93 -20.55 -12.53 15.07
N GLU A 94 -20.40 -11.45 14.29
CA GLU A 94 -21.16 -10.22 14.50
C GLU A 94 -22.24 -10.16 13.44
N ALA A 95 -23.48 -9.98 13.88
CA ALA A 95 -24.64 -9.97 12.99
C ALA A 95 -25.64 -8.90 13.39
N LEU A 96 -26.40 -8.44 12.40
CA LEU A 96 -27.49 -7.49 12.53
C LEU A 96 -28.81 -8.18 12.23
N THR A 97 -29.88 -7.68 12.84
CA THR A 97 -31.25 -8.06 12.49
C THR A 97 -32.14 -6.84 12.26
N GLY A 98 -33.35 -7.06 11.77
CA GLY A 98 -34.37 -6.03 11.62
C GLY A 98 -33.97 -4.95 10.62
N ASP A 99 -34.40 -3.72 10.91
CA ASP A 99 -34.11 -2.56 10.07
C ASP A 99 -32.62 -2.33 9.88
N ARG A 100 -31.79 -2.68 10.88
CA ARG A 100 -30.33 -2.52 10.81
C ARG A 100 -29.69 -3.47 9.79
N ALA A 101 -30.18 -4.70 9.70
CA ALA A 101 -29.75 -5.62 8.66
C ALA A 101 -30.14 -5.10 7.27
N LEU A 102 -31.37 -4.60 7.12
CA LEU A 102 -31.84 -4.02 5.86
C LEU A 102 -31.05 -2.77 5.46
N GLU A 103 -30.77 -1.88 6.41
CA GLU A 103 -29.92 -0.69 6.20
C GLU A 103 -28.52 -1.09 5.72
N ALA A 104 -27.92 -2.12 6.32
CA ALA A 104 -26.62 -2.63 5.92
C ALA A 104 -26.64 -3.15 4.47
N MET A 105 -27.60 -4.01 4.12
CA MET A 105 -27.77 -4.54 2.75
C MET A 105 -28.00 -3.42 1.72
N LEU A 106 -28.80 -2.40 2.07
CA LEU A 106 -29.02 -1.23 1.21
C LEU A 106 -27.76 -0.39 1.05
N SER A 107 -26.94 -0.28 2.10
CA SER A 107 -25.65 0.41 2.04
C SER A 107 -24.68 -0.32 1.09
N GLU A 108 -24.53 -1.64 1.24
CA GLU A 108 -23.74 -2.49 0.34
C GLU A 108 -24.20 -2.33 -1.12
N LYS A 109 -25.51 -2.35 -1.36
CA LYS A 109 -26.09 -2.12 -2.69
C LYS A 109 -25.75 -0.73 -3.26
N ARG A 110 -25.74 0.32 -2.44
CA ARG A 110 -25.35 1.67 -2.88
C ARG A 110 -23.86 1.73 -3.22
N GLN A 111 -23.01 1.13 -2.40
CA GLN A 111 -21.57 1.05 -2.66
C GLN A 111 -21.29 0.32 -3.99
N LEU A 112 -21.94 -0.82 -4.22
CA LEU A 112 -21.80 -1.56 -5.47
C LEU A 112 -22.25 -0.73 -6.69
N ARG A 113 -23.33 0.04 -6.57
CA ARG A 113 -23.77 0.96 -7.64
C ARG A 113 -22.75 2.07 -7.90
N SER A 114 -22.19 2.68 -6.86
CA SER A 114 -21.14 3.69 -7.01
C SER A 114 -19.92 3.12 -7.74
N LEU A 115 -19.51 1.89 -7.41
CA LEU A 115 -18.43 1.19 -8.12
C LEU A 115 -18.77 0.94 -9.60
N GLN A 116 -20.00 0.50 -9.88
CA GLN A 116 -20.47 0.33 -11.26
C GLN A 116 -20.43 1.63 -12.06
N ASP A 117 -20.74 2.76 -11.44
CA ASP A 117 -20.70 4.07 -12.11
C ASP A 117 -19.25 4.53 -12.36
N ILE A 118 -18.37 4.43 -11.37
CA ILE A 118 -16.94 4.77 -11.50
C ILE A 118 -16.30 3.95 -12.62
N LEU A 119 -16.55 2.65 -12.64
CA LEU A 119 -15.99 1.75 -13.64
C LEU A 119 -16.76 1.79 -14.97
N SER A 120 -17.89 2.50 -15.06
CA SER A 120 -18.82 2.41 -16.18
C SER A 120 -19.21 0.95 -16.53
N ALA A 121 -19.43 0.13 -15.50
CA ALA A 121 -19.67 -1.32 -15.55
C ALA A 121 -21.13 -1.68 -15.20
N ARG A 122 -22.09 -0.88 -15.66
CA ARG A 122 -23.52 -1.16 -15.45
C ARG A 122 -23.87 -2.50 -16.11
N GLY A 123 -24.44 -3.44 -15.34
CA GLY A 123 -24.86 -4.76 -15.82
C GLY A 123 -24.05 -5.96 -15.30
N GLY A 124 -23.36 -5.84 -14.16
CA GLY A 124 -22.78 -7.00 -13.46
C GLY A 124 -21.35 -7.39 -13.85
N LYS A 125 -20.66 -6.56 -14.65
CA LYS A 125 -19.27 -6.80 -15.08
C LYS A 125 -18.24 -6.02 -14.26
N VAL A 126 -18.53 -5.80 -12.97
CA VAL A 126 -17.66 -5.01 -12.08
C VAL A 126 -16.32 -5.72 -11.91
N LEU A 127 -16.34 -7.02 -11.62
CA LEU A 127 -15.13 -7.82 -11.41
C LEU A 127 -14.23 -7.82 -12.65
N ASP A 128 -14.76 -8.19 -13.82
CA ASP A 128 -14.00 -8.20 -15.08
C ASP A 128 -13.31 -6.84 -15.37
N LYS A 129 -14.01 -5.72 -15.09
CA LYS A 129 -13.44 -4.38 -15.29
C LYS A 129 -12.34 -4.07 -14.28
N VAL A 130 -12.50 -4.49 -13.03
CA VAL A 130 -11.46 -4.32 -12.00
C VAL A 130 -10.23 -5.13 -12.37
N GLU A 131 -10.39 -6.40 -12.78
CA GLU A 131 -9.27 -7.25 -13.20
C GLU A 131 -8.53 -6.63 -14.37
N LYS A 132 -9.25 -6.19 -15.40
CA LYS A 132 -8.67 -5.51 -16.56
C LYS A 132 -7.93 -4.24 -16.17
N LEU A 133 -8.50 -3.42 -15.28
CA LEU A 133 -7.86 -2.19 -14.81
C LEU A 133 -6.56 -2.48 -14.05
N VAL A 134 -6.53 -3.54 -13.23
CA VAL A 134 -5.32 -3.97 -12.52
C VAL A 134 -4.24 -4.45 -13.49
N GLU A 135 -4.62 -5.20 -14.53
CA GLU A 135 -3.71 -5.63 -15.59
C GLU A 135 -3.14 -4.44 -16.38
N GLU A 136 -4.01 -3.53 -16.83
CA GLU A 136 -3.63 -2.30 -17.54
C GLU A 136 -2.69 -1.44 -16.68
N HIS A 137 -2.97 -1.28 -15.38
CA HIS A 137 -2.11 -0.54 -14.46
C HIS A 137 -0.70 -1.17 -14.35
N ARG A 138 -0.62 -2.50 -14.24
CA ARG A 138 0.68 -3.20 -14.22
C ARG A 138 1.44 -3.05 -15.55
N ALA A 139 0.73 -3.07 -16.68
CA ALA A 139 1.33 -2.86 -17.99
C ALA A 139 1.87 -1.44 -18.16
N LEU A 140 1.09 -0.43 -17.75
CA LEU A 140 1.49 0.98 -17.78
C LEU A 140 2.72 1.24 -16.90
N LEU A 141 2.79 0.66 -15.69
CA LEU A 141 3.98 0.79 -14.84
C LEU A 141 5.25 0.26 -15.52
N LYS A 142 5.16 -0.90 -16.20
CA LYS A 142 6.29 -1.45 -16.96
C LYS A 142 6.67 -0.57 -18.16
N GLN A 143 5.68 0.00 -18.85
CA GLN A 143 5.93 0.92 -19.96
C GLN A 143 6.63 2.19 -19.47
N VAL A 144 6.22 2.74 -18.32
CA VAL A 144 6.88 3.90 -17.70
C VAL A 144 8.33 3.59 -17.37
N GLU A 145 8.62 2.43 -16.78
CA GLU A 145 9.99 1.99 -16.49
C GLU A 145 10.82 1.88 -17.76
N HIS A 146 10.31 1.21 -18.80
CA HIS A 146 10.98 1.07 -20.08
C HIS A 146 11.27 2.42 -20.77
N LEU A 147 10.30 3.35 -20.75
CA LEU A 147 10.49 4.69 -21.31
C LEU A 147 11.53 5.50 -20.52
N LYS A 148 11.57 5.35 -19.19
CA LYS A 148 12.61 5.98 -18.36
C LYS A 148 14.00 5.45 -18.70
N GLU A 149 14.15 4.13 -18.85
CA GLU A 149 15.43 3.52 -19.25
C GLU A 149 15.88 3.99 -20.64
N ALA A 150 14.97 4.00 -21.62
CA ALA A 150 15.27 4.47 -22.97
C ALA A 150 15.70 5.94 -22.99
N SER A 151 14.95 6.81 -22.30
CA SER A 151 15.25 8.24 -22.19
C SER A 151 16.58 8.50 -21.49
N ALA A 152 16.89 7.76 -20.42
CA ALA A 152 18.19 7.87 -19.74
C ALA A 152 19.33 7.45 -20.68
N GLY A 153 19.11 6.42 -21.50
CA GLY A 153 20.09 5.95 -22.49
C GLY A 153 20.46 7.02 -23.52
N GLU A 154 19.46 7.70 -24.09
CA GLU A 154 19.65 8.79 -25.06
C GLU A 154 20.35 10.00 -24.43
N GLU A 155 19.86 10.44 -23.27
CA GLU A 155 20.42 11.56 -22.51
C GLU A 155 21.90 11.32 -22.15
N THR A 156 22.25 10.09 -21.74
CA THR A 156 23.62 9.74 -21.40
C THR A 156 24.56 9.89 -22.62
N GLU A 157 24.14 9.50 -23.83
CA GLU A 157 24.97 9.70 -25.03
C GLU A 157 25.12 11.19 -25.38
N GLU A 158 24.04 11.97 -25.27
CA GLU A 158 24.06 13.40 -25.53
C GLU A 158 25.04 14.11 -24.58
N LEU A 159 24.95 13.83 -23.27
CA LEU A 159 25.85 14.38 -22.26
C LEU A 159 27.31 14.00 -22.50
N ILE A 160 27.58 12.75 -22.88
CA ILE A 160 28.93 12.30 -23.23
C ILE A 160 29.46 13.04 -24.47
N SER A 161 28.59 13.31 -25.46
CA SER A 161 28.98 14.03 -26.68
C SER A 161 29.34 15.50 -26.43
N GLN A 162 28.79 16.09 -25.37
CA GLN A 162 29.05 17.46 -24.91
C GLN A 162 30.17 17.54 -23.86
N ALA A 163 30.78 16.41 -23.50
CA ALA A 163 31.81 16.36 -22.46
C ALA A 163 33.05 17.18 -22.84
N GLU A 164 33.55 17.96 -21.88
CA GLU A 164 34.79 18.73 -22.03
C GLU A 164 36.01 17.85 -21.76
N ASP A 165 37.13 18.10 -22.45
CA ASP A 165 38.40 17.43 -22.14
C ASP A 165 39.21 18.26 -21.13
N VAL A 166 39.48 17.66 -19.98
CA VAL A 166 40.32 18.25 -18.92
C VAL A 166 41.50 17.32 -18.68
N GLU A 167 42.63 17.61 -19.32
CA GLU A 167 43.86 16.81 -19.25
C GLU A 167 43.65 15.31 -19.55
N GLY A 168 42.88 15.03 -20.60
CA GLY A 168 42.55 13.67 -21.04
C GLY A 168 41.43 13.00 -20.25
N ILE A 169 40.73 13.74 -19.38
CA ILE A 169 39.52 13.31 -18.67
C ILE A 169 38.30 13.93 -19.35
N ARG A 170 37.30 13.11 -19.67
CA ARG A 170 36.00 13.59 -20.13
C ARG A 170 35.20 14.08 -18.93
N LEU A 171 35.03 15.38 -18.82
CA LEU A 171 34.21 16.01 -17.82
C LEU A 171 32.80 16.24 -18.37
N VAL A 172 31.82 15.57 -17.76
CA VAL A 172 30.40 15.81 -18.03
C VAL A 172 29.83 16.66 -16.91
N THR A 173 29.17 17.77 -17.25
CA THR A 173 28.42 18.57 -16.30
C THR A 173 26.98 18.74 -16.79
N ALA A 174 26.01 18.65 -15.88
CA ALA A 174 24.60 18.89 -16.20
C ALA A 174 23.85 19.47 -15.00
N LEU A 175 22.89 20.34 -15.28
CA LEU A 175 22.03 20.98 -14.30
C LEU A 175 20.56 20.70 -14.63
N TYR A 176 19.80 20.33 -13.60
CA TYR A 176 18.37 20.05 -13.66
C TYR A 176 17.60 20.89 -12.64
N ASP A 177 16.30 21.01 -12.81
CA ASP A 177 15.37 21.71 -11.91
C ASP A 177 14.29 20.80 -11.31
N ASP A 178 14.24 19.53 -11.72
CA ASP A 178 13.16 18.61 -11.39
C ASP A 178 13.60 17.21 -10.92
N ARG A 179 14.92 16.94 -10.87
CA ARG A 179 15.45 15.61 -10.54
C ARG A 179 15.73 15.41 -9.07
N SER A 180 15.36 14.25 -8.55
CA SER A 180 15.72 13.85 -7.18
C SER A 180 17.19 13.41 -7.11
N MET A 181 17.72 13.33 -5.89
CA MET A 181 19.09 12.84 -5.68
C MET A 181 19.28 11.40 -6.17
N ASP A 182 18.24 10.57 -6.14
CA ASP A 182 18.33 9.19 -6.62
C ASP A 182 18.32 9.14 -8.15
N ASP A 183 17.53 9.99 -8.82
CA ASP A 183 17.58 10.12 -10.30
C ASP A 183 18.99 10.56 -10.77
N LEU A 184 19.61 11.51 -10.06
CA LEU A 184 20.98 11.95 -10.36
C LEU A 184 22.02 10.83 -10.16
N LYS A 185 21.87 10.00 -9.13
CA LYS A 185 22.76 8.84 -8.94
C LYS A 185 22.59 7.83 -10.06
N THR A 186 21.35 7.50 -10.42
CA THR A 186 21.07 6.56 -11.52
C THR A 186 21.64 7.06 -12.83
N LEU A 187 21.48 8.34 -13.17
CA LEU A 187 22.09 8.92 -14.38
C LEU A 187 23.62 8.93 -14.30
N GLY A 188 24.20 9.28 -13.14
CA GLY A 188 25.64 9.25 -12.92
C GLY A 188 26.23 7.85 -13.09
N ASP A 189 25.63 6.84 -12.48
CA ASP A 189 26.07 5.45 -12.63
C ASP A 189 25.96 4.99 -14.10
N ALA A 190 24.89 5.36 -14.82
CA ALA A 190 24.76 5.09 -16.25
C ALA A 190 25.89 5.75 -17.08
N LEU A 191 26.24 7.01 -16.81
CA LEU A 191 27.37 7.70 -17.46
C LEU A 191 28.71 6.98 -17.21
N ARG A 192 28.93 6.57 -15.95
CA ARG A 192 30.14 5.83 -15.53
C ARG A 192 30.26 4.47 -16.22
N GLU A 193 29.14 3.78 -16.46
CA GLU A 193 29.14 2.47 -17.14
C GLU A 193 29.38 2.59 -18.65
N LYS A 194 28.99 3.70 -19.29
CA LYS A 194 29.06 3.86 -20.75
C LYS A 194 30.44 4.19 -21.32
N ARG A 195 31.31 4.86 -20.57
CA ARG A 195 32.63 5.32 -21.05
C ARG A 195 33.67 5.26 -19.94
N THR A 196 34.92 4.99 -20.32
CA THR A 196 36.09 5.13 -19.45
C THR A 196 36.65 6.56 -19.48
N ASN A 197 37.57 6.88 -18.56
CA ASN A 197 38.15 8.21 -18.38
C ASN A 197 37.10 9.32 -18.23
N LEU A 198 36.06 9.08 -17.43
CA LEU A 198 34.92 10.00 -17.27
C LEU A 198 34.73 10.44 -15.82
N VAL A 199 34.53 11.74 -15.63
CA VAL A 199 34.02 12.35 -14.40
C VAL A 199 32.71 13.02 -14.76
N ALA A 200 31.61 12.68 -14.09
CA ALA A 200 30.35 13.41 -14.25
C ALA A 200 30.01 14.16 -12.96
N VAL A 201 29.58 15.40 -13.10
CA VAL A 201 29.04 16.23 -12.02
C VAL A 201 27.64 16.68 -12.41
N LEU A 202 26.65 16.14 -11.71
CA LEU A 202 25.23 16.38 -12.00
C LEU A 202 24.62 17.15 -10.83
N GLY A 203 23.97 18.28 -11.12
CA GLY A 203 23.29 19.11 -10.13
C GLY A 203 21.78 19.16 -10.40
N SER A 204 20.97 19.24 -9.35
CA SER A 204 19.53 19.49 -9.46
C SER A 204 19.04 20.48 -8.41
N SER A 205 18.12 21.36 -8.81
CA SER A 205 17.40 22.29 -7.93
C SER A 205 15.96 21.84 -7.73
N LEU A 206 15.72 20.91 -6.80
CA LEU A 206 14.38 20.39 -6.52
C LEU A 206 13.79 21.04 -5.26
N GLU A 207 12.59 21.62 -5.38
CA GLU A 207 11.88 22.30 -4.28
C GLU A 207 12.73 23.35 -3.53
N GLY A 208 13.58 24.07 -4.27
CA GLY A 208 14.47 25.11 -3.73
C GLY A 208 15.72 24.60 -3.02
N ARG A 209 15.94 23.28 -2.97
CA ARG A 209 17.16 22.66 -2.42
C ARG A 209 18.07 22.19 -3.55
N ALA A 210 19.38 22.35 -3.36
CA ALA A 210 20.36 21.85 -4.31
C ALA A 210 20.81 20.43 -3.92
N SER A 211 20.87 19.54 -4.91
CA SER A 211 21.49 18.22 -4.83
C SER A 211 22.58 18.11 -5.86
N ILE A 212 23.71 17.52 -5.50
CA ILE A 212 24.87 17.34 -6.38
C ILE A 212 25.35 15.90 -6.28
N VAL A 213 25.61 15.27 -7.42
CA VAL A 213 26.20 13.95 -7.53
C VAL A 213 27.47 14.05 -8.37
N VAL A 214 28.55 13.44 -7.87
CA VAL A 214 29.79 13.26 -8.62
C VAL A 214 30.03 11.77 -8.81
N VAL A 215 30.28 11.36 -10.04
CA VAL A 215 30.69 10.00 -10.38
C VAL A 215 32.04 10.00 -11.10
N ILE A 216 32.85 8.99 -10.80
CA ILE A 216 34.17 8.80 -11.40
C ILE A 216 34.33 7.36 -11.86
N THR A 217 34.85 7.15 -13.06
CA THR A 217 35.16 5.82 -13.59
C THR A 217 36.34 5.17 -12.88
N ASP A 218 36.31 3.83 -12.78
CA ASP A 218 37.26 3.08 -11.95
C ASP A 218 38.72 3.21 -12.42
N ASP A 219 38.93 3.39 -13.71
CA ASP A 219 40.24 3.62 -14.32
C ASP A 219 40.89 4.92 -13.85
N LEU A 220 40.12 5.99 -13.66
CA LEU A 220 40.61 7.26 -13.12
C LEU A 220 40.91 7.18 -11.62
N ILE A 221 40.10 6.42 -10.87
CA ILE A 221 40.36 6.16 -9.45
C ILE A 221 41.68 5.40 -9.29
N GLN A 222 41.95 4.41 -10.15
CA GLN A 222 43.16 3.60 -10.08
C GLN A 222 44.40 4.34 -10.59
N SER A 223 44.30 5.02 -11.74
CA SER A 223 45.44 5.65 -12.41
C SER A 223 45.81 7.00 -11.79
N LYS A 224 44.83 7.85 -11.49
CA LYS A 224 45.04 9.23 -11.00
C LYS A 224 44.66 9.41 -9.53
N LYS A 225 44.24 8.34 -8.82
CA LYS A 225 43.83 8.38 -7.40
C LYS A 225 42.73 9.40 -7.09
N LEU A 226 41.89 9.71 -8.08
CA LEU A 226 40.76 10.61 -7.91
C LEU A 226 39.71 10.02 -6.96
N SER A 227 38.93 10.90 -6.33
CA SER A 227 37.89 10.50 -5.38
C SER A 227 36.65 11.38 -5.52
N ALA A 228 35.53 10.77 -5.88
CA ALA A 228 34.25 11.44 -6.03
C ALA A 228 33.82 12.12 -4.72
N GLY A 229 34.01 11.44 -3.59
CA GLY A 229 33.75 11.99 -2.25
C GLY A 229 34.58 13.23 -1.90
N LYS A 230 35.80 13.39 -2.44
CA LYS A 230 36.61 14.61 -2.24
C LYS A 230 36.12 15.74 -3.14
N LEU A 231 35.95 15.48 -4.44
CA LEU A 231 35.47 16.46 -5.41
C LEU A 231 34.10 17.03 -4.98
N VAL A 232 33.15 16.16 -4.64
CA VAL A 232 31.79 16.60 -4.26
C VAL A 232 31.78 17.42 -2.96
N LYS A 233 32.78 17.25 -2.09
CA LYS A 233 32.90 18.02 -0.85
C LYS A 233 33.31 19.46 -1.13
N GLU A 234 34.22 19.68 -2.08
CA GLU A 234 34.63 21.02 -2.51
C GLU A 234 33.52 21.71 -3.31
N ILE A 235 32.91 21.00 -4.26
CA ILE A 235 31.76 21.51 -5.03
C ILE A 235 30.59 21.84 -4.10
N GLY A 236 30.27 20.95 -3.17
CA GLY A 236 29.21 21.14 -2.19
C GLY A 236 29.46 22.34 -1.26
N ALA A 237 30.72 22.62 -0.90
CA ALA A 237 31.06 23.78 -0.09
C ALA A 237 30.80 25.11 -0.82
N ILE A 238 31.08 25.18 -2.13
CA ILE A 238 30.77 26.34 -2.98
C ILE A 238 29.26 26.53 -3.07
N ALA A 239 28.50 25.44 -3.26
CA ALA A 239 27.04 25.45 -3.29
C ALA A 239 26.40 25.84 -1.93
N GLY A 240 27.17 26.04 -0.86
CA GLY A 240 26.66 26.37 0.47
C GLY A 240 26.13 25.15 1.24
N GLY A 241 26.60 23.97 0.89
CA GLY A 241 26.19 22.68 1.44
C GLY A 241 27.33 21.85 1.99
N GLY A 242 27.04 20.57 2.24
CA GLY A 242 28.01 19.58 2.68
C GLY A 242 27.94 18.32 1.82
N GLY A 243 29.09 17.70 1.58
CA GLY A 243 29.21 16.53 0.71
C GLY A 243 30.13 15.44 1.26
N GLY A 244 29.92 14.22 0.77
CA GLY A 244 30.72 13.05 1.09
C GLY A 244 30.32 11.83 0.26
N GLY A 245 31.13 10.78 0.30
CA GLY A 245 30.82 9.54 -0.43
C GLY A 245 32.01 8.61 -0.58
N ARG A 246 31.85 7.64 -1.46
CA ARG A 246 32.87 6.63 -1.82
C ARG A 246 33.79 7.18 -2.93
N GLN A 247 34.76 6.38 -3.36
CA GLN A 247 35.69 6.79 -4.40
C GLN A 247 35.03 7.00 -5.77
N HIS A 248 34.04 6.16 -6.13
CA HIS A 248 33.34 6.22 -7.42
C HIS A 248 32.07 7.07 -7.41
N LEU A 249 31.49 7.33 -6.24
CA LEU A 249 30.23 8.09 -6.09
C LEU A 249 30.31 9.00 -4.86
N GLY A 250 30.13 10.30 -5.10
CA GLY A 250 30.04 11.35 -4.10
C GLY A 250 28.70 12.06 -4.20
N THR A 251 28.12 12.43 -3.06
CA THR A 251 26.90 13.24 -3.04
C THR A 251 27.05 14.46 -2.13
N ALA A 252 26.43 15.57 -2.50
CA ALA A 252 26.27 16.75 -1.65
C ALA A 252 24.86 17.29 -1.72
N GLY A 253 24.46 18.00 -0.66
CA GLY A 253 23.21 18.73 -0.61
C GLY A 253 23.42 20.11 0.00
N ALA A 254 22.70 21.10 -0.52
CA ALA A 254 22.65 22.46 -0.01
C ALA A 254 21.20 22.89 0.24
N LYS A 255 21.00 23.75 1.24
CA LYS A 255 19.67 24.23 1.63
C LYS A 255 19.03 25.14 0.58
N THR A 256 19.83 25.79 -0.26
CA THR A 256 19.40 26.67 -1.34
C THR A 256 20.15 26.33 -2.61
N ALA A 257 19.51 26.50 -3.76
CA ALA A 257 20.10 26.22 -5.07
C ALA A 257 20.78 27.44 -5.73
N GLU A 258 20.79 28.60 -5.06
CA GLU A 258 21.30 29.86 -5.63
C GLU A 258 22.75 29.78 -6.12
N LYS A 259 23.59 28.99 -5.44
CA LYS A 259 25.01 28.81 -5.76
C LYS A 259 25.30 27.53 -6.56
N LEU A 260 24.27 26.83 -7.01
CA LEU A 260 24.43 25.56 -7.73
C LEU A 260 25.14 25.78 -9.08
N GLY A 261 24.76 26.83 -9.82
CA GLY A 261 25.43 27.19 -11.08
C GLY A 261 26.90 27.52 -10.88
N GLU A 262 27.21 28.40 -9.92
CA GLU A 262 28.59 28.77 -9.56
C GLU A 262 29.44 27.54 -9.17
N ALA A 263 28.85 26.60 -8.43
CA ALA A 263 29.52 25.38 -8.03
C ALA A 263 29.85 24.46 -9.22
N VAL A 264 28.97 24.38 -10.22
CA VAL A 264 29.19 23.58 -11.42
C VAL A 264 30.19 24.22 -12.37
N ASP A 265 30.16 25.55 -12.55
CA ASP A 265 31.13 26.27 -13.37
C ASP A 265 32.58 26.09 -12.88
N LYS A 266 32.77 25.90 -11.57
CA LYS A 266 34.08 25.68 -10.95
C LYS A 266 34.58 24.24 -10.99
N VAL A 267 33.78 23.29 -11.50
CA VAL A 267 34.14 21.87 -11.51
C VAL A 267 35.42 21.60 -12.31
N GLY A 268 35.62 22.25 -13.45
CA GLY A 268 36.83 22.07 -14.26
C GLY A 268 38.11 22.47 -13.50
N GLU A 269 38.10 23.62 -12.81
CA GLU A 269 39.21 24.09 -11.99
C GLU A 269 39.47 23.16 -10.78
N ILE A 270 38.40 22.70 -10.12
CA ILE A 270 38.49 21.75 -8.98
C ILE A 270 39.04 20.41 -9.44
N LEU A 271 38.62 19.93 -10.61
CA LEU A 271 39.14 18.69 -11.18
C LEU A 271 40.63 18.81 -11.47
N GLN A 272 41.08 19.91 -12.10
CA GLN A 272 42.50 20.16 -12.37
C GLN A 272 43.37 20.20 -11.12
N SER A 273 42.88 20.78 -10.01
CA SER A 273 43.65 20.85 -8.76
C SER A 273 43.90 19.47 -8.10
N HIS A 274 43.18 18.43 -8.54
CA HIS A 274 43.29 17.07 -8.05
C HIS A 274 44.12 16.14 -8.96
N LEU A 275 44.60 16.64 -10.11
CA LEU A 275 45.46 15.92 -11.05
C LEU A 275 46.94 16.15 -10.74
#